data_AF-A0A834X291-F1
#
_entry.id   AF-A0A834X291-F1
#
_cell.length_a   1.000
_cell.length_b   1.000
_cell.length_c   1.000
_cell.angle_alpha   90.00
_cell.angle_beta   90.00
_cell.angle_gamma   90.00
#
_symmetry.space_group_name_H-M   'P 1'
#
loop_
_entity.id
_entity.type
_entity.pdbx_description
1 polymer ?
#
loop_
_entity_poly.entity_id
_entity_poly.type
_entity_poly.pdbx_seq_one_letter_code
_entity_poly.pdbx_strand_id
1 'polypeptide(L)'
;MASNLQMSPQLEQIHGEIRDNFRALANGFQKLDKIKDSNRQSKQLEELTGKMRDCKRLIKEFDRELKDEEGKNPPEVNKQLNDEKQSMIKELNSYVALRKT
;
A
#
# COMPACT_ATOMS: atom_id res chain seq x y z
N MET A 1 -9.14 14.39 -3.42
CA MET A 1 -9.35 14.35 -4.88
C MET A 1 -9.25 12.89 -5.29
N ALA A 2 -10.33 12.29 -5.78
CA ALA A 2 -10.24 10.99 -6.42
C ALA A 2 -9.56 11.25 -7.77
N SER A 3 -8.31 10.84 -7.92
CA SER A 3 -7.70 10.73 -9.23
C SER A 3 -8.55 9.72 -10.02
N ASN A 4 -9.28 10.18 -11.04
CA ASN A 4 -9.92 9.30 -12.03
C ASN A 4 -8.82 8.63 -12.87
N LEU A 5 -7.98 7.82 -12.22
CA LEU A 5 -7.01 6.96 -12.86
C LEU A 5 -7.82 5.89 -13.59
N GLN A 6 -7.68 5.86 -14.91
CA GLN A 6 -8.27 4.81 -15.72
C GLN A 6 -7.49 3.51 -15.43
N MET A 7 -8.08 2.64 -14.62
CA MET A 7 -7.53 1.34 -14.24
C MET A 7 -8.39 0.23 -14.84
N SER A 8 -7.79 -0.92 -15.12
CA SER A 8 -8.55 -2.14 -15.34
C SER A 8 -9.18 -2.63 -14.03
N PRO A 9 -10.24 -3.47 -14.09
CA PRO A 9 -10.87 -4.00 -12.89
C PRO A 9 -9.89 -4.72 -11.94
N GLN A 10 -8.89 -5.41 -12.51
CA GLN A 10 -7.86 -6.11 -11.73
C GLN A 10 -6.95 -5.11 -11.00
N LEU A 11 -6.48 -4.06 -11.68
CA LEU A 11 -5.69 -2.99 -11.08
C LEU A 11 -6.46 -2.25 -9.99
N GLU A 12 -7.75 -1.97 -10.23
CA GLU A 12 -8.62 -1.28 -9.27
C GLU A 12 -8.83 -2.13 -8.00
N GLN A 13 -9.02 -3.45 -8.15
CA GLN A 13 -9.11 -4.36 -7.00
C GLN A 13 -7.82 -4.33 -6.18
N ILE A 14 -6.66 -4.54 -6.83
CA ILE A 14 -5.35 -4.55 -6.13
C ILE A 14 -5.11 -3.20 -5.45
N HIS A 15 -5.41 -2.09 -6.13
CA HIS A 15 -5.28 -0.74 -5.58
C HIS A 15 -6.16 -0.54 -4.34
N GLY A 16 -7.42 -0.97 -4.41
CA GLY A 16 -8.36 -0.94 -3.28
C GLY A 16 -7.83 -1.71 -2.08
N GLU A 17 -7.34 -2.93 -2.28
CA GLU A 17 -6.76 -3.77 -1.22
C GLU A 17 -5.51 -3.12 -0.59
N ILE A 18 -4.65 -2.46 -1.39
CA ILE A 18 -3.51 -1.70 -0.88
C ILE A 18 -3.99 -0.53 -0.02
N ARG A 19 -4.98 0.24 -0.49
CA ARG A 19 -5.52 1.40 0.22
C ARG A 19 -6.18 1.03 1.55
N ASP A 20 -6.90 -0.07 1.59
CA ASP A 20 -7.49 -0.58 2.84
C ASP A 20 -6.42 -1.04 3.83
N ASN A 21 -5.34 -1.67 3.34
CA ASN A 21 -4.22 -2.01 4.19
C ASN A 21 -3.47 -0.78 4.70
N PHE A 22 -3.26 0.26 3.88
CA PHE A 22 -2.68 1.52 4.35
C PHE A 22 -3.56 2.21 5.39
N ARG A 23 -4.89 2.24 5.21
CA ARG A 23 -5.80 2.75 6.24
C ARG A 23 -5.69 1.97 7.55
N ALA A 24 -5.57 0.64 7.47
CA ALA A 24 -5.36 -0.19 8.66
C ALA A 24 -4.00 0.07 9.32
N LEU A 25 -2.93 0.27 8.53
CA LEU A 25 -1.59 0.61 9.03
C LEU A 25 -1.58 1.97 9.72
N ALA A 26 -2.13 3.01 9.09
CA ALA A 26 -2.25 4.35 9.67
C ALA A 26 -2.95 4.30 11.03
N ASN A 27 -4.12 3.67 11.08
CA ASN A 27 -4.91 3.54 12.31
C ASN A 27 -4.18 2.71 13.38
N GLY A 28 -3.46 1.66 12.97
CA GLY A 28 -2.73 0.79 13.87
C GLY A 28 -1.52 1.47 14.50
N PHE A 29 -0.68 2.12 13.70
CA PHE A 29 0.48 2.88 14.20
C PHE A 29 0.06 4.05 15.09
N GLN A 30 -1.00 4.79 14.74
CA GLN A 30 -1.53 5.87 15.58
C GLN A 30 -1.98 5.39 16.97
N LYS A 31 -2.43 4.13 17.08
CA LYS A 31 -2.86 3.53 18.35
C LYS A 31 -1.72 2.85 19.10
N LEU A 32 -0.64 2.48 18.42
CA LEU A 32 0.44 1.67 18.97
C LEU A 32 1.13 2.35 20.17
N ASP A 33 1.42 3.65 20.07
CA ASP A 33 2.06 4.43 21.14
C ASP A 33 1.16 4.58 22.39
N LYS A 34 -0.14 4.32 22.26
CA LYS A 34 -1.11 4.41 23.36
C LYS A 34 -1.25 3.10 24.11
N ILE A 35 -0.69 2.01 23.60
CA ILE A 35 -0.73 0.69 24.24
C ILE A 35 0.39 0.63 25.29
N LYS A 36 -0.01 0.62 26.56
CA LYS A 36 0.94 0.53 27.70
C LYS A 36 1.43 -0.88 27.98
N ASP A 37 0.64 -1.89 27.63
CA ASP A 37 0.99 -3.29 27.85
C ASP A 37 1.92 -3.78 26.74
N SER A 38 3.16 -4.10 27.10
CA SER A 38 4.21 -4.47 26.14
C SER A 38 3.87 -5.72 25.33
N ASN A 39 3.15 -6.69 25.91
CA ASN A 39 2.76 -7.91 25.19
C ASN A 39 1.74 -7.61 24.09
N ARG A 40 0.73 -6.78 24.40
CA ARG A 40 -0.26 -6.30 23.43
C ARG A 40 0.37 -5.40 22.37
N GLN A 41 1.33 -4.56 22.76
CA GLN A 41 2.06 -3.70 21.82
C GLN A 41 2.85 -4.54 20.81
N SER A 42 3.59 -5.55 21.28
CA SER A 42 4.33 -6.49 20.43
C SER A 42 3.42 -7.23 19.47
N LYS A 43 2.28 -7.75 19.95
CA LYS A 43 1.29 -8.42 19.10
C LYS A 43 0.74 -7.48 18.01
N GLN A 44 0.42 -6.24 18.38
CA GLN A 44 -0.03 -5.23 17.41
C GLN A 44 1.05 -4.94 16.36
N LEU A 45 2.32 -4.86 16.75
CA LEU A 45 3.44 -4.69 15.82
C LEU A 45 3.59 -5.85 14.84
N GLU A 46 3.38 -7.08 15.29
CA GLU A 46 3.39 -8.27 14.42
C GLU A 46 2.27 -8.21 13.39
N GLU A 47 1.05 -7.86 13.80
CA GLU A 47 -0.10 -7.69 12.91
C GLU A 47 0.15 -6.58 11.86
N LEU A 48 0.68 -5.44 12.29
CA LEU A 48 1.05 -4.34 11.39
C LEU A 48 2.17 -4.75 10.44
N THR A 49 3.13 -5.55 10.92
CA THR A 49 4.19 -6.11 10.07
C THR A 49 3.64 -7.07 9.02
N GLY A 50 2.65 -7.89 9.37
CA GLY A 50 1.92 -8.73 8.41
C GLY A 50 1.31 -7.89 7.31
N LYS A 51 0.53 -6.87 7.67
CA LYS A 51 -0.09 -5.95 6.70
C LYS A 51 0.91 -5.22 5.81
N MET A 52 2.07 -4.83 6.32
CA MET A 52 3.14 -4.25 5.49
C MET A 52 3.69 -5.25 4.46
N ARG A 53 3.83 -6.52 4.83
CA ARG A 53 4.26 -7.58 3.89
C ARG A 53 3.20 -7.81 2.81
N ASP A 54 1.93 -7.80 3.19
CA ASP A 54 0.81 -7.94 2.25
C ASP A 54 0.75 -6.76 1.28
N CYS A 55 0.88 -5.51 1.77
CA CYS A 55 1.02 -4.33 0.91
C CYS A 55 2.17 -4.47 -0.07
N LYS A 56 3.34 -4.93 0.39
CA LYS A 56 4.51 -5.13 -0.48
C LYS A 56 4.25 -6.16 -1.57
N ARG A 57 3.51 -7.24 -1.25
CA ARG A 57 3.11 -8.26 -2.22
C ARG A 57 2.14 -7.68 -3.25
N LEU A 58 1.10 -6.98 -2.80
CA LEU A 58 0.11 -6.36 -3.67
C LEU A 58 0.72 -5.28 -4.57
N ILE A 59 1.64 -4.45 -4.08
CA ILE A 59 2.34 -3.47 -4.92
C ILE A 59 3.16 -4.14 -6.02
N LYS A 60 3.77 -5.31 -5.75
CA LYS A 60 4.45 -6.09 -6.80
C LYS A 60 3.48 -6.68 -7.81
N GLU A 61 2.30 -7.10 -7.36
CA GLU A 61 1.22 -7.58 -8.23
C GLU A 61 0.69 -6.45 -9.11
N PHE A 62 0.49 -5.26 -8.54
CA PHE A 62 0.15 -4.04 -9.26
C PHE A 62 1.20 -3.71 -10.32
N ASP A 63 2.49 -3.73 -9.97
CA ASP A 63 3.59 -3.50 -10.95
C ASP A 63 3.60 -4.52 -12.09
N ARG A 64 3.25 -5.78 -11.81
CA ARG A 64 3.15 -6.82 -12.83
C ARG A 64 1.99 -6.56 -13.78
N GLU A 65 0.80 -6.30 -13.24
CA GLU A 65 -0.39 -6.03 -14.05
C GLU A 65 -0.20 -4.76 -14.91
N LEU A 66 0.45 -3.72 -14.37
CA LEU A 66 0.81 -2.53 -15.13
C LEU A 66 1.69 -2.84 -16.35
N LYS A 67 2.64 -3.77 -16.22
CA LYS A 67 3.51 -4.18 -17.35
C LYS A 67 2.74 -4.98 -18.39
N ASP A 68 1.81 -5.83 -17.95
CA ASP A 68 0.99 -6.64 -18.85
C ASP A 68 -0.01 -5.78 -19.66
N GLU A 69 -0.38 -4.59 -19.14
CA GLU A 69 -1.25 -3.62 -19.79
C GLU A 69 -0.53 -2.44 -20.47
N GLU A 70 0.79 -2.29 -20.30
CA GLU A 70 1.55 -1.11 -20.76
C GLU A 70 1.39 -0.86 -22.27
N GLY A 71 1.35 -1.91 -23.08
CA GLY A 71 1.16 -1.80 -24.54
C GLY A 71 -0.27 -1.49 -24.98
N LYS A 72 -1.26 -1.55 -24.07
CA LYS A 72 -2.69 -1.30 -24.36
C LYS A 72 -3.13 0.11 -23.99
N ASN A 73 -2.42 0.74 -23.07
CA ASN A 73 -2.77 2.04 -22.52
C ASN A 73 -1.99 3.18 -23.21
N PRO A 74 -2.58 4.38 -23.34
CA PRO A 74 -1.85 5.56 -23.78
C PRO A 74 -0.66 5.87 -22.85
N PRO A 75 0.44 6.46 -23.35
CA PRO A 75 1.62 6.79 -22.52
C PRO A 75 1.30 7.64 -21.29
N GLU A 76 0.33 8.55 -21.40
CA GLU A 76 -0.12 9.40 -20.29
C GLU A 76 -0.77 8.58 -19.17
N VAL A 77 -1.60 7.58 -19.52
CA VAL A 77 -2.23 6.69 -18.54
C VAL A 77 -1.18 5.82 -17.86
N ASN A 78 -0.24 5.24 -18.63
CA ASN A 78 0.87 4.47 -18.05
C ASN A 78 1.73 5.28 -17.09
N LYS A 79 1.97 6.56 -17.42
CA LYS A 79 2.71 7.47 -16.55
C LYS A 79 1.96 7.70 -15.23
N GLN A 80 0.68 8.03 -15.29
CA GLN A 80 -0.15 8.26 -14.10
C GLN A 80 -0.21 7.01 -13.20
N LEU A 81 -0.37 5.82 -13.79
CA LEU A 81 -0.37 4.56 -13.05
C LEU A 81 1.00 4.25 -12.40
N ASN A 82 2.10 4.54 -13.10
CA ASN A 82 3.44 4.41 -12.53
C ASN A 82 3.70 5.41 -11.39
N ASP A 83 3.23 6.65 -11.52
CA ASP A 83 3.32 7.66 -10.46
C ASP A 83 2.54 7.21 -9.22
N GLU A 84 1.33 6.66 -9.40
CA GLU A 84 0.53 6.09 -8.31
C GLU A 84 1.25 4.92 -7.64
N LYS A 85 1.83 4.00 -8.41
CA LYS A 85 2.68 2.92 -7.88
C LYS A 85 3.83 3.47 -7.03
N GLN A 86 4.54 4.50 -7.51
CA GLN A 86 5.62 5.11 -6.75
C GLN A 86 5.13 5.79 -5.47
N SER A 87 3.95 6.40 -5.49
CA SER A 87 3.30 6.94 -4.30
C SER A 87 3.03 5.85 -3.26
N MET A 88 2.47 4.71 -3.67
CA MET A 88 2.23 3.58 -2.77
C MET A 88 3.52 3.01 -2.18
N ILE A 89 4.61 2.92 -2.97
CA ILE A 89 5.92 2.50 -2.47
C ILE A 89 6.44 3.46 -1.39
N LYS A 90 6.35 4.77 -1.62
CA LYS A 90 6.76 5.79 -0.65
C LYS A 90 5.93 5.70 0.62
N GLU A 91 4.63 5.54 0.50
CA GLU A 91 3.72 5.40 1.63
C GLU A 91 4.06 4.15 2.47
N LEU A 92 4.25 2.99 1.85
CA LEU A 92 4.72 1.77 2.52
C LEU A 92 6.05 1.99 3.25
N ASN A 93 7.02 2.64 2.61
CA ASN A 93 8.33 2.91 3.21
C ASN A 93 8.23 3.81 4.45
N SER A 94 7.25 4.72 4.52
CA SER A 94 7.02 5.53 5.72
C SER A 94 6.61 4.68 6.92
N TYR A 95 5.73 3.68 6.74
CA TYR A 95 5.37 2.73 7.80
C TYR A 95 6.53 1.81 8.19
N VAL A 96 7.38 1.42 7.23
CA VAL A 96 8.61 0.67 7.53
C VAL A 96 9.55 1.50 8.41
N ALA A 97 9.63 2.81 8.20
CA ALA A 97 10.41 3.70 9.05
C ALA A 97 9.81 3.81 10.46
N LEU A 98 8.49 3.96 10.59
CA LEU A 98 7.78 4.00 11.89
C LEU A 98 7.94 2.73 12.72
N ARG A 99 8.22 1.58 12.09
CA ARG A 99 8.52 0.34 12.81
C ARG A 99 9.97 0.29 13.34
N LYS A 100 10.89 1.03 12.72
CA LYS A 100 12.32 1.01 13.06
C LYS A 100 12.68 1.97 14.20
N THR A 101 11.78 2.90 14.52
CA THR A 101 11.84 3.76 15.71
C THR A 101 11.38 3.02 16.94
#